data_AF-A0A931QZQ5-F1
#
_entry.id   AF-A0A931QZQ5-F1
#
_cell.length_a   1.000
_cell.length_b   1.000
_cell.length_c   1.000
_cell.angle_alpha   90.00
_cell.angle_beta   90.00
_cell.angle_gamma   90.00
#
_symmetry.space_group_name_H-M   'P 1'
#
loop_
_entity.id
_entity.type
_entity.pdbx_description
1 polymer ?
#
loop_
_entity_poly.entity_id
_entity_poly.type
_entity_poly.pdbx_seq_one_letter_code
_entity_poly.pdbx_strand_id
1 'polypeptide(L)'
;VHASVAKAVARARAGSGPSFLECRTFRMTGHSAHDMAEYVPERLRRSWAKKDPIVRFEKHLLERRILTRQRIQEMELAISKEIEDTVAEAEARPLPEGREAMEGIYCEPLCWWERARESCQS
;
A
#
# COMPACT_ATOMS: atom_id res chain seq x y z
N VAL A 1 -3.19 -0.37 14.68
CA VAL A 1 -3.43 0.57 13.57
C VAL A 1 -4.91 0.68 13.25
N HIS A 2 -5.57 -0.37 12.73
CA HIS A 2 -6.99 -0.33 12.33
C HIS A 2 -7.94 0.29 13.38
N ALA A 3 -7.93 -0.20 14.62
CA ALA A 3 -8.82 0.33 15.67
C ALA A 3 -8.60 1.84 15.95
N SER A 4 -7.34 2.30 16.00
CA SER A 4 -7.00 3.71 16.21
C SER A 4 -7.46 4.59 15.05
N VAL A 5 -7.27 4.11 13.81
CA VAL A 5 -7.72 4.80 12.59
C VAL A 5 -9.24 4.86 12.55
N ALA A 6 -9.93 3.74 12.82
CA ALA A 6 -11.39 3.69 12.83
C ALA A 6 -11.99 4.70 13.82
N LYS A 7 -11.38 4.85 15.01
CA LYS A 7 -11.79 5.86 15.99
C LYS A 7 -11.57 7.29 15.48
N ALA A 8 -10.41 7.57 14.88
CA ALA A 8 -10.10 8.88 14.31
C ALA A 8 -11.05 9.25 13.16
N VAL A 9 -11.36 8.29 12.28
CA VAL A 9 -12.30 8.44 11.17
C VAL A 9 -13.72 8.69 11.69
N ALA A 10 -14.18 7.93 12.68
CA ALA A 10 -15.49 8.14 13.29
C ALA A 10 -15.61 9.55 13.90
N ARG A 11 -14.57 10.01 14.60
CA ARG A 11 -14.49 11.38 15.15
C ARG A 11 -14.61 12.43 14.05
N ALA A 12 -13.83 12.30 12.98
CA ALA A 12 -13.84 13.24 11.87
C ALA A 12 -15.21 13.29 11.17
N ARG A 13 -15.81 12.12 10.90
CA ARG A 13 -17.14 12.00 10.27
C ARG A 13 -18.27 12.56 11.15
N ALA A 14 -18.12 12.50 12.46
CA ALA A 14 -19.05 13.11 13.41
C ALA A 14 -18.85 14.64 13.57
N GLY A 15 -18.03 15.29 12.74
CA GLY A 15 -17.77 16.73 12.81
C GLY A 15 -16.91 17.17 13.99
N SER A 16 -16.32 16.23 14.74
CA SER A 16 -15.49 16.53 15.92
C SER A 16 -14.03 16.90 15.57
N GLY A 17 -13.76 17.24 14.31
CA GLY A 17 -12.45 17.66 13.83
C GLY A 17 -11.44 16.52 13.62
N PRO A 18 -10.22 16.86 13.16
CA PRO A 18 -9.20 15.89 12.78
C PRO A 18 -8.53 15.22 13.98
N SER A 19 -7.72 14.20 13.71
CA SER A 19 -6.83 13.54 14.68
C SER A 19 -5.45 13.35 14.08
N PHE A 20 -4.41 13.47 14.91
CA PHE A 20 -3.05 13.07 14.57
C PHE A 20 -2.77 11.67 15.12
N LEU A 21 -2.24 10.77 14.28
CA LEU A 21 -1.88 9.41 14.67
C LEU A 21 -0.40 9.15 14.31
N GLU A 22 0.41 8.84 15.33
CA GLU A 22 1.80 8.41 15.11
C GLU A 22 1.86 6.88 14.95
N CYS A 23 2.19 6.41 13.74
CA CYS A 23 2.41 5.00 13.45
C CYS A 23 3.90 4.66 13.54
N ARG A 24 4.35 4.19 14.70
CA ARG A 24 5.75 3.80 14.92
C ARG A 24 6.07 2.49 14.18
N THR A 25 6.73 2.62 13.04
CA THR A 25 7.14 1.52 12.16
C THR A 25 8.64 1.61 11.85
N PHE A 26 9.13 0.66 11.04
CA PHE A 26 10.52 0.61 10.62
C PHE A 26 10.62 0.17 9.16
N ARG A 27 11.39 0.92 8.36
CA ARG A 27 11.70 0.58 6.98
C ARG A 27 12.87 -0.41 6.97
N MET A 28 12.60 -1.64 6.57
CA MET A 28 13.60 -2.72 6.57
C MET A 28 14.66 -2.56 5.48
N THR A 29 14.35 -1.81 4.42
CA THR A 29 15.19 -1.56 3.24
C THR A 29 15.70 -0.11 3.18
N GLY A 30 16.51 0.19 2.16
CA GLY A 30 16.97 1.54 1.85
C GLY A 30 15.87 2.56 1.62
N HIS A 31 16.26 3.84 1.59
CA HIS A 31 15.35 4.94 1.28
C HIS A 31 14.77 4.86 -0.13
N SER A 32 15.52 4.30 -1.06
CA SER A 32 15.11 4.03 -2.42
C SER A 32 15.80 2.75 -2.91
N ALA A 33 15.47 2.32 -4.13
CA ALA A 33 16.11 1.16 -4.76
C ALA A 33 17.64 1.27 -4.88
N HIS A 34 18.18 2.50 -4.90
CA HIS A 34 19.62 2.75 -5.00
C HIS A 34 20.31 2.93 -3.63
N ASP A 35 19.56 2.91 -2.53
CA ASP A 35 20.11 3.08 -1.18
C ASP A 35 20.28 1.71 -0.51
N MET A 36 21.51 1.38 -0.11
CA MET A 36 21.81 0.12 0.58
C MET A 36 21.59 0.16 2.10
N ALA A 37 21.14 1.30 2.65
CA ALA A 37 20.84 1.49 4.08
C ALA A 37 22.03 1.28 5.04
N GLU A 38 23.26 1.50 4.57
CA GLU A 38 24.48 1.26 5.37
C GLU A 38 24.55 2.12 6.65
N TYR A 39 23.88 3.28 6.65
CA TYR A 39 23.75 4.16 7.81
C TYR A 39 22.82 3.60 8.91
N VAL A 40 22.10 2.51 8.65
CA VAL A 40 21.17 1.91 9.61
C VAL A 40 21.87 0.79 10.38
N PRO A 41 22.02 0.91 11.71
CA PRO A 41 22.70 -0.11 12.50
C PRO A 41 22.04 -1.49 12.39
N GLU A 42 22.83 -2.52 12.13
CA GLU A 42 22.38 -3.93 12.04
C GLU A 42 21.57 -4.35 13.28
N ARG A 43 22.01 -3.96 14.48
CA ARG A 43 21.29 -4.24 15.74
C ARG A 43 19.84 -3.73 15.71
N LEU A 44 19.62 -2.57 15.09
CA LEU A 44 18.31 -1.95 14.99
C LEU A 44 17.45 -2.75 14.01
N ARG A 45 17.97 -3.05 12.81
CA ARG A 45 17.29 -3.91 11.82
C ARG A 45 16.86 -5.25 12.41
N ARG A 46 17.76 -5.95 13.11
CA ARG A 46 17.44 -7.22 13.79
C ARG A 46 16.36 -7.07 14.86
N SER A 47 16.40 -5.99 15.64
CA SER A 47 15.39 -5.75 16.68
C SER A 47 13.99 -5.49 16.11
N TRP A 48 13.91 -4.85 14.94
CA TRP A 48 12.66 -4.56 14.25
C TRP A 48 12.17 -5.72 13.39
N ALA A 49 13.05 -6.56 12.84
CA ALA A 49 12.67 -7.80 12.16
C ALA A 49 11.84 -8.72 13.08
N LYS A 50 12.17 -8.78 14.37
CA LYS A 50 11.38 -9.52 15.38
C LYS A 50 9.97 -8.94 15.61
N LYS A 51 9.70 -7.74 15.12
CA LYS A 51 8.43 -7.01 15.25
C LYS A 51 7.66 -6.96 13.93
N ASP A 52 8.02 -7.80 12.96
CA ASP A 52 7.37 -7.85 11.66
C ASP A 52 5.83 -7.97 11.81
N PRO A 53 5.06 -7.04 11.25
CA PRO A 53 3.61 -7.04 11.41
C PRO A 53 2.93 -8.21 10.70
N ILE A 54 3.48 -8.69 9.58
CA ILE A 54 2.94 -9.83 8.81
C ILE A 54 3.10 -11.09 9.65
N VAL A 55 4.32 -11.38 10.11
CA VAL A 55 4.60 -12.58 10.92
C VAL A 55 3.77 -12.59 12.20
N ARG A 56 3.65 -11.44 12.87
CA ARG A 56 2.85 -11.32 14.10
C ARG A 56 1.36 -11.56 13.86
N PHE A 57 0.83 -11.01 12.78
CA PHE A 57 -0.60 -11.13 12.48
C PHE A 57 -0.94 -12.51 11.93
N GLU A 58 -0.09 -13.09 11.09
CA GLU A 58 -0.22 -14.47 10.64
C GLU A 58 -0.28 -15.44 11.82
N LYS A 59 0.67 -15.34 12.77
CA LYS A 59 0.68 -16.15 13.99
C LYS A 59 -0.64 -15.99 14.75
N HIS A 60 -1.11 -14.76 14.94
CA HIS A 60 -2.38 -14.49 15.62
C HIS A 60 -3.59 -15.14 14.95
N LEU A 61 -3.65 -15.13 13.61
CA LEU A 61 -4.74 -15.72 12.85
C LEU A 61 -4.69 -17.26 12.86
N LEU A 62 -3.49 -17.84 12.78
CA LEU A 62 -3.29 -19.29 12.88
C LEU A 62 -3.66 -19.83 14.27
N GLU A 63 -3.23 -19.15 15.34
CA GLU A 63 -3.58 -19.52 16.72
C GLU A 63 -5.09 -19.51 16.96
N ARG A 64 -5.79 -18.57 16.30
CA ARG A 64 -7.26 -18.45 16.38
C ARG A 64 -8.00 -19.34 15.37
N ARG A 65 -7.30 -20.11 14.55
CA ARG A 65 -7.87 -20.96 13.49
C ARG A 65 -8.75 -20.17 12.50
N ILE A 66 -8.47 -18.87 12.34
CA ILE A 66 -9.13 -18.02 11.33
C ILE A 66 -8.51 -18.26 9.95
N LEU A 67 -7.23 -18.61 9.93
CA LEU A 67 -6.46 -18.89 8.72
C LEU A 67 -5.76 -20.26 8.87
N THR A 68 -5.43 -20.88 7.74
CA THR A 68 -4.63 -22.11 7.69
C THR A 68 -3.35 -21.87 6.90
N ARG A 69 -2.33 -22.72 7.12
CA ARG A 69 -1.09 -22.69 6.33
C ARG A 69 -1.32 -22.85 4.84
N GLN A 70 -2.21 -23.78 4.47
CA GLN A 70 -2.61 -23.98 3.08
C GLN A 70 -3.21 -22.71 2.49
N ARG A 71 -4.11 -22.03 3.21
CA ARG A 71 -4.73 -20.79 2.72
C ARG A 71 -3.73 -19.66 2.53
N ILE A 72 -2.71 -19.56 3.39
CA ILE A 72 -1.60 -18.60 3.22
C ILE A 72 -0.89 -18.87 1.89
N GLN A 73 -0.50 -20.13 1.63
CA GLN A 73 0.19 -20.52 0.40
C GLN A 73 -0.66 -20.25 -0.84
N GLU A 74 -1.96 -20.53 -0.79
CA GLU A 74 -2.88 -20.21 -1.88
C GLU A 74 -2.91 -18.70 -2.17
N MET A 75 -2.92 -17.85 -1.14
CA MET A 75 -2.87 -16.40 -1.31
C MET A 75 -1.52 -15.94 -1.87
N GLU A 76 -0.40 -16.47 -1.38
CA GLU A 76 0.94 -16.13 -1.89
C GLU A 76 1.08 -16.45 -3.39
N LEU A 77 0.57 -17.59 -3.83
CA LEU A 77 0.56 -17.98 -5.24
C LEU A 77 -0.33 -17.07 -6.08
N ALA A 78 -1.54 -16.78 -5.59
CA ALA A 78 -2.48 -15.90 -6.29
C ALA A 78 -1.92 -14.47 -6.44
N ILE A 79 -1.33 -13.92 -5.38
CA ILE A 79 -0.73 -12.58 -5.38
C ILE A 79 0.50 -12.54 -6.29
N SER A 80 1.36 -13.57 -6.25
CA SER A 80 2.53 -13.64 -7.15
C SER A 80 2.10 -13.61 -8.61
N LYS A 81 1.08 -14.39 -8.96
CA LYS A 81 0.51 -14.39 -10.31
C LYS A 81 -0.08 -13.04 -10.69
N GLU A 82 -0.85 -12.41 -9.79
CA GLU A 82 -1.42 -11.08 -10.02
C GLU A 82 -0.32 -10.04 -10.30
N ILE A 83 0.79 -10.09 -9.56
CA ILE A 83 1.95 -9.20 -9.78
C ILE A 83 2.56 -9.46 -11.16
N GLU A 84 2.81 -10.73 -11.52
CA GLU A 84 3.37 -11.10 -12.83
C GLU A 84 2.49 -10.63 -13.99
N ASP A 85 1.18 -10.92 -13.92
CA ASP A 85 0.22 -10.53 -14.94
C ASP A 85 0.14 -8.99 -15.07
N THR A 86 0.15 -8.26 -13.94
CA THR A 86 0.12 -6.79 -13.93
C THR A 86 1.38 -6.17 -14.51
N VAL A 87 2.55 -6.75 -14.22
CA VAL A 87 3.84 -6.29 -14.80
C VAL A 87 3.84 -6.52 -16.31
N ALA A 88 3.43 -7.70 -16.77
CA ALA A 88 3.35 -8.01 -18.19
C ALA A 88 2.39 -7.07 -18.94
N GLU A 89 1.22 -6.75 -18.34
CA GLU A 89 0.31 -5.76 -18.90
C GLU A 89 0.94 -4.37 -18.98
N ALA A 90 1.62 -3.93 -17.91
CA ALA A 90 2.26 -2.63 -17.85
C ALA A 90 3.39 -2.50 -18.89
N GLU A 91 4.20 -3.54 -19.08
CA GLU A 91 5.28 -3.58 -20.08
C GLU A 91 4.76 -3.66 -21.52
N ALA A 92 3.59 -4.27 -21.75
CA ALA A 92 2.97 -4.36 -23.06
C ALA A 92 2.31 -3.05 -23.52
N ARG A 93 2.06 -2.10 -22.61
CA ARG A 93 1.45 -0.81 -22.96
C ARG A 93 2.42 0.03 -23.79
N PRO A 94 1.94 0.71 -24.86
CA PRO A 94 2.79 1.61 -25.62
C PRO A 94 3.29 2.75 -24.72
N LEU A 95 4.45 3.30 -25.05
CA LEU A 95 4.91 4.54 -24.43
C LEU A 95 3.91 5.66 -24.73
N PRO A 96 3.68 6.58 -23.78
CA PRO A 96 2.80 7.72 -24.01
C PRO A 96 3.36 8.60 -25.13
N GLU A 97 2.46 9.20 -25.91
CA GLU A 97 2.88 10.19 -26.90
C GLU A 97 3.40 11.46 -26.21
N GLY A 98 4.38 12.13 -26.82
CA GLY A 98 4.95 13.36 -26.24
C GLY A 98 3.92 14.46 -25.96
N ARG A 99 2.79 14.50 -26.70
CA ARG A 99 1.69 15.45 -26.47
C ARG A 99 0.98 15.21 -25.13
N GLU A 100 0.94 13.98 -24.65
CA GLU A 100 0.25 13.60 -23.40
C GLU A 100 0.92 14.24 -22.18
N ALA A 101 2.19 14.65 -22.29
CA ALA A 101 2.88 15.40 -21.26
C ALA A 101 2.24 16.77 -20.95
N MET A 102 1.40 17.30 -21.85
CA MET A 102 0.68 18.56 -21.65
C MET A 102 -0.68 18.37 -20.98
N GLU A 103 -1.18 17.14 -20.88
CA GLU A 103 -2.47 16.84 -20.27
C GLU A 103 -2.42 17.06 -18.74
N GLY A 104 -3.51 17.58 -18.17
CA GLY A 104 -3.62 17.80 -16.72
C GLY A 104 -2.88 19.03 -16.17
N ILE A 105 -2.17 19.80 -17.02
CA ILE A 105 -1.54 21.07 -16.64
C ILE A 105 -2.59 22.16 -16.36
N TYR A 106 -3.59 22.26 -17.25
CA TYR A 106 -4.69 23.20 -17.13
C TYR A 106 -6.03 22.46 -17.13
N CYS A 107 -7.04 23.11 -16.57
CA CYS A 107 -8.42 22.68 -16.72
C CYS A 107 -8.93 23.09 -18.11
N GLU A 108 -8.93 22.15 -19.06
CA GLU A 108 -9.67 22.29 -20.31
C GLU A 108 -11.17 21.95 -20.11
N PRO A 109 -12.08 22.27 -21.05
CA PRO A 109 -13.54 22.05 -20.92
C PRO A 109 -14.03 20.59 -20.75
N LEU A 110 -13.13 19.65 -20.46
CA LEU A 110 -13.39 18.26 -20.07
C LEU A 110 -12.31 17.85 -19.08
N CYS A 111 -12.40 18.36 -17.85
CA CYS A 111 -11.33 18.13 -16.91
C CYS A 111 -11.31 16.67 -16.43
N TRP A 112 -10.15 16.18 -15.99
CA TRP A 112 -9.98 14.80 -15.57
C TRP A 112 -10.94 14.39 -14.45
N TRP A 113 -11.40 15.32 -13.60
CA TRP A 113 -12.40 15.04 -12.56
C TRP A 113 -13.81 14.81 -13.11
N GLU A 114 -14.15 15.33 -14.30
CA GLU A 114 -15.43 15.03 -14.97
C GLU A 114 -15.40 13.59 -15.51
N ARG A 115 -14.28 13.19 -16.12
CA ARG A 115 -14.03 11.79 -16.54
C ARG A 115 -14.01 10.83 -15.34
N ALA A 116 -13.43 11.23 -14.21
CA ALA A 116 -13.36 10.40 -13.00
C ALA A 116 -14.71 10.27 -12.27
N ARG A 117 -15.67 11.19 -12.46
CA ARG A 117 -17.03 11.06 -11.91
C ARG A 117 -17.84 9.97 -12.62
N GLU A 118 -17.63 9.76 -13.92
CA GLU A 118 -18.30 8.70 -14.67
C GLU A 118 -17.79 7.31 -14.28
N SER A 119 -16.48 7.15 -14.05
CA SER A 119 -15.89 5.87 -13.63
C SER A 119 -16.14 5.49 -12.16
N CYS A 120 -16.45 6.45 -11.29
CA CYS A 120 -16.84 6.17 -9.91
C CYS A 120 -18.36 5.84 -9.74
N GLN A 121 -19.14 5.88 -10.81
CA GLN A 121 -20.57 5.50 -10.80
C GLN A 121 -20.83 4.08 -11.34
N SER A 122 -19.81 3.40 -11.86
CA SER A 122 -19.80 1.95 -12.18
C SER A 122 -19.15 1.15 -11.06
#